data_AF-A0A4Y5UGI5-F1
#
_entry.id   AF-A0A4Y5UGI5-F1
#
_cell.length_a   1.000
_cell.length_b   1.000
_cell.length_c   1.000
_cell.angle_alpha   90.00
_cell.angle_beta   90.00
_cell.angle_gamma   90.00
#
_symmetry.space_group_name_H-M   'P 1'
#
loop_
_entity.id
_entity.type
_entity.pdbx_description
1 polymer ?
#
loop_
_entity_poly.entity_id
_entity_poly.type
_entity_poly.pdbx_seq_one_letter_code
_entity_poly.pdbx_strand_id
1 'polypeptide(L)'
;MSSAGWIFVGLLFISPFYEAAQIKDEPSVRKSRQRRSLVDLKDMVKSVTGREGSDFINYGNWCGLGGSGKPVDPVDECCQNHDICYDLATSGVCREHGTKGVYQLEYKWRVTDDGMAVCNDEKDECKMAICFCDAIISKCLKSNIDAYDPKNYHDIDLFQLFKEADYLSS
;
A
#
# COMPACT_ATOMS: atom_id res chain seq x y z
N MET A 1 -71.84 8.31 36.32
CA MET A 1 -72.59 7.25 37.01
C MET A 1 -72.17 5.91 36.40
N SER A 2 -71.92 4.92 37.26
CA SER A 2 -71.58 3.51 36.97
C SER A 2 -70.14 3.27 36.45
N SER A 3 -69.18 2.64 37.15
CA SER A 3 -69.09 1.45 38.04
C SER A 3 -68.43 0.27 37.32
N ALA A 4 -67.41 -0.30 37.98
CA ALA A 4 -66.77 -1.61 37.80
C ALA A 4 -65.96 -1.81 36.49
N GLY A 5 -64.64 -2.04 36.50
CA GLY A 5 -63.80 -2.62 37.55
C GLY A 5 -63.84 -4.14 37.50
N TRP A 6 -63.20 -4.74 36.49
CA TRP A 6 -62.93 -6.18 36.43
C TRP A 6 -61.43 -6.40 36.34
N ILE A 7 -60.90 -7.01 37.41
CA ILE A 7 -59.55 -7.55 37.50
C ILE A 7 -59.53 -8.85 36.71
N PHE A 8 -58.68 -8.94 35.70
CA PHE A 8 -58.10 -10.21 35.26
C PHE A 8 -56.60 -10.01 35.11
N VAL A 9 -55.88 -10.46 36.13
CA VAL A 9 -54.45 -10.77 36.04
C VAL A 9 -54.37 -12.08 35.26
N GLY A 10 -53.75 -12.05 34.08
CA GLY A 10 -53.64 -13.21 33.20
C GLY A 10 -52.61 -12.98 32.10
N LEU A 11 -51.38 -13.38 32.40
CA LEU A 11 -50.40 -14.05 31.53
C LEU A 11 -50.34 -13.71 30.02
N LEU A 12 -49.13 -13.28 29.62
CA LEU A 12 -48.54 -13.40 28.28
C LEU A 12 -49.15 -12.50 27.18
N PHE A 13 -48.77 -11.21 27.22
CA PHE A 13 -48.85 -10.31 26.08
C PHE A 13 -47.95 -10.81 24.93
N ILE A 14 -48.56 -11.59 24.04
CA ILE A 14 -48.77 -11.27 22.62
C ILE A 14 -47.64 -10.45 22.00
N SER A 15 -46.85 -11.14 21.16
CA SER A 15 -45.93 -10.58 20.17
C SER A 15 -46.61 -9.53 19.31
N PRO A 16 -46.02 -8.34 19.15
CA PRO A 16 -46.60 -7.35 18.26
C PRO A 16 -45.66 -7.12 17.04
N PHE A 17 -46.27 -6.94 15.87
CA PHE A 17 -45.67 -6.37 14.64
C PHE A 17 -44.78 -7.33 13.82
N TYR A 18 -45.38 -8.27 13.09
CA TYR A 18 -45.69 -8.11 11.66
C TYR A 18 -45.73 -6.65 11.16
N GLU A 19 -44.65 -6.24 10.49
CA GLU A 19 -44.50 -5.25 9.40
C GLU A 19 -43.09 -4.65 9.53
N ALA A 20 -42.16 -4.76 8.59
CA ALA A 20 -42.28 -4.90 7.16
C ALA A 20 -41.03 -5.57 6.59
N ALA A 21 -41.22 -6.47 5.62
CA ALA A 21 -40.17 -6.83 4.70
C ALA A 21 -39.91 -5.65 3.76
N GLN A 22 -38.74 -5.01 3.84
CA GLN A 22 -38.07 -4.39 2.68
C GLN A 22 -36.55 -4.45 2.84
N ILE A 23 -35.95 -5.15 1.89
CA ILE A 23 -34.53 -5.14 1.55
C ILE A 23 -34.08 -3.70 1.31
N LYS A 24 -33.03 -3.26 2.00
CA LYS A 24 -31.92 -2.56 1.37
C LYS A 24 -30.65 -3.10 2.00
N ASP A 25 -29.99 -4.01 1.29
CA ASP A 25 -28.55 -4.07 1.34
C ASP A 25 -28.07 -2.67 0.97
N GLU A 26 -27.83 -1.83 1.98
CA GLU A 26 -26.98 -0.68 1.78
C GLU A 26 -25.60 -1.29 1.50
N PRO A 27 -24.99 -1.05 0.32
CA PRO A 27 -23.62 -1.44 0.15
C PRO A 27 -22.87 -0.65 1.21
N SER A 28 -22.41 -1.34 2.25
CA SER A 28 -21.25 -0.83 2.96
C SER A 28 -20.24 -0.63 1.84
N VAL A 29 -20.05 0.62 1.44
CA VAL A 29 -18.83 1.02 0.76
C VAL A 29 -17.81 0.63 1.80
N ARG A 30 -17.28 -0.59 1.69
CA ARG A 30 -15.99 -0.93 2.22
C ARG A 30 -15.16 0.18 1.62
N LYS A 31 -14.89 1.23 2.41
CA LYS A 31 -13.68 1.99 2.25
C LYS A 31 -12.65 0.89 2.32
N SER A 32 -12.24 0.42 1.14
CA SER A 32 -11.02 -0.34 0.97
C SER A 32 -10.05 0.45 1.82
N ARG A 33 -9.64 -0.12 2.96
CA ARG A 33 -8.45 0.37 3.64
C ARG A 33 -7.38 0.08 2.62
N GLN A 34 -7.15 1.05 1.73
CA GLN A 34 -6.13 0.96 0.71
C GLN A 34 -4.85 0.72 1.49
N ARG A 35 -4.25 -0.43 1.23
CA ARG A 35 -2.99 -0.87 1.81
C ARG A 35 -1.93 0.13 1.33
N ARG A 36 -1.45 1.03 2.19
CA ARG A 36 -0.54 2.10 1.80
C ARG A 36 0.84 1.89 2.42
N SER A 37 1.79 1.45 1.59
CA SER A 37 3.13 2.05 1.48
C SER A 37 3.65 1.91 0.04
N LEU A 38 3.25 0.86 -0.67
CA LEU A 38 3.39 0.78 -2.13
C LEU A 38 2.69 1.94 -2.87
N VAL A 39 1.67 2.54 -2.26
CA VAL A 39 0.98 3.72 -2.81
C VAL A 39 1.89 4.94 -2.71
N ASP A 40 2.53 5.16 -1.57
CA ASP A 40 3.41 6.31 -1.36
C ASP A 40 4.62 6.26 -2.30
N LEU A 41 5.27 5.09 -2.46
CA LEU A 41 6.33 4.91 -3.45
C LEU A 41 5.85 5.23 -4.87
N LYS A 42 4.69 4.69 -5.30
CA LYS A 42 4.15 4.93 -6.64
C LYS A 42 3.87 6.41 -6.88
N ASP A 43 3.25 7.08 -5.92
CA ASP A 43 2.90 8.50 -6.00
C ASP A 43 4.15 9.38 -5.98
N MET A 44 5.17 8.99 -5.21
CA MET A 44 6.46 9.68 -5.13
C MET A 44 7.24 9.56 -6.44
N VAL A 45 7.37 8.35 -6.98
CA VAL A 45 8.02 8.12 -8.28
C VAL A 45 7.30 8.92 -9.36
N LYS A 46 5.96 8.90 -9.38
CA LYS A 46 5.17 9.69 -10.33
C LYS A 46 5.43 11.18 -10.22
N SER A 47 5.44 11.69 -8.99
CA SER A 47 5.63 13.13 -8.74
C SER A 47 7.02 13.62 -9.13
N VAL A 48 8.07 12.81 -8.91
CA VAL A 48 9.47 13.21 -9.19
C VAL A 48 9.85 12.94 -10.65
N THR A 49 9.45 11.78 -11.20
CA THR A 49 9.86 11.34 -12.54
C THR A 49 8.94 11.84 -13.64
N GLY A 50 7.64 11.99 -13.36
CA GLY A 50 6.59 12.22 -14.35
C GLY A 50 6.11 10.95 -15.08
N ARG A 51 6.66 9.77 -14.76
CA ARG A 51 6.20 8.46 -15.26
C ARG A 51 5.33 7.77 -14.23
N GLU A 52 4.44 6.87 -14.65
CA GLU A 52 3.66 6.10 -13.68
C GLU A 52 4.62 5.18 -12.91
N GLY A 53 4.53 5.12 -11.58
CA GLY A 53 5.39 4.25 -10.78
C GLY A 53 5.26 2.76 -11.15
N SER A 54 4.14 2.37 -11.77
CA SER A 54 3.94 1.03 -12.32
C SER A 54 4.83 0.70 -13.52
N ASP A 55 5.36 1.69 -14.24
CA ASP A 55 6.20 1.48 -15.44
C ASP A 55 7.53 0.81 -15.11
N PHE A 56 7.93 0.85 -13.82
CA PHE A 56 9.14 0.25 -13.29
C PHE A 56 8.89 -1.10 -12.61
N ILE A 57 7.64 -1.57 -12.50
CA ILE A 57 7.35 -2.88 -11.91
C ILE A 57 7.71 -3.98 -12.92
N ASN A 58 8.39 -5.03 -12.49
CA ASN A 58 8.89 -6.13 -13.34
C ASN A 58 9.82 -5.63 -14.45
N TYR A 59 10.70 -4.71 -14.09
CA TYR A 59 11.70 -4.14 -14.96
C TYR A 59 13.09 -4.66 -14.59
N GLY A 60 13.82 -5.20 -15.57
CA GLY A 60 15.17 -5.71 -15.35
C GLY A 60 15.22 -6.83 -14.32
N ASN A 61 16.35 -6.91 -13.61
CA ASN A 61 16.64 -7.96 -12.65
C ASN A 61 16.26 -7.60 -11.20
N TRP A 62 15.93 -6.34 -10.92
CA TRP A 62 15.77 -5.82 -9.57
C TRP A 62 14.49 -5.00 -9.35
N CYS A 63 13.90 -4.38 -10.36
CA CYS A 63 12.68 -3.60 -10.13
C CYS A 63 11.45 -4.52 -10.05
N GLY A 64 11.09 -4.97 -8.85
CA GLY A 64 9.95 -5.86 -8.62
C GLY A 64 10.04 -6.60 -7.29
N LEU A 65 9.35 -7.73 -7.16
CA LEU A 65 9.47 -8.57 -5.97
C LEU A 65 10.73 -9.44 -6.00
N GLY A 66 11.67 -9.08 -5.12
CA GLY A 66 13.00 -9.67 -5.04
C GLY A 66 13.90 -9.15 -6.15
N GLY A 67 15.08 -9.72 -6.27
CA GLY A 67 16.02 -9.33 -7.31
C GLY A 67 17.29 -10.14 -7.20
N SER A 68 17.94 -10.39 -8.33
CA SER A 68 19.22 -11.10 -8.33
C SER A 68 19.97 -10.92 -9.64
N GLY A 69 21.29 -11.06 -9.60
CA GLY A 69 22.13 -10.89 -10.78
C GLY A 69 22.55 -9.45 -11.00
N LYS A 70 23.03 -9.15 -12.21
CA LYS A 70 23.60 -7.85 -12.54
C LYS A 70 22.50 -6.90 -13.03
N PRO A 71 22.44 -5.64 -12.58
CA PRO A 71 21.55 -4.65 -13.17
C PRO A 71 21.71 -4.57 -14.70
N VAL A 72 20.60 -4.55 -15.43
CA VAL A 72 20.62 -4.51 -16.90
C VAL A 72 20.92 -3.11 -17.45
N ASP A 73 20.62 -2.08 -16.67
CA ASP A 73 20.88 -0.66 -16.97
C ASP A 73 20.89 0.17 -15.66
N PRO A 74 21.14 1.49 -15.73
CA PRO A 74 21.11 2.37 -14.56
C PRO A 74 19.74 2.51 -13.87
N VAL A 75 18.62 2.23 -14.54
CA VAL A 75 17.29 2.23 -13.92
C VAL A 75 17.17 1.02 -13.00
N ASP A 76 17.57 -0.15 -13.49
CA ASP A 76 17.59 -1.40 -12.71
C ASP A 76 18.57 -1.32 -11.53
N GLU A 77 19.68 -0.58 -11.66
CA GLU A 77 20.60 -0.31 -10.56
C GLU A 77 19.97 0.55 -9.45
N CYS A 78 19.06 1.48 -9.80
CA CYS A 78 18.30 2.22 -8.80
C CYS A 78 17.44 1.28 -7.94
N CYS A 79 16.83 0.27 -8.56
CA CYS A 79 16.01 -0.73 -7.87
C CYS A 79 16.86 -1.67 -7.01
N GLN A 80 18.03 -2.10 -7.48
CA GLN A 80 18.97 -2.85 -6.65
C GLN A 80 19.34 -2.10 -5.36
N ASN A 81 19.63 -0.81 -5.47
CA ASN A 81 19.96 0.01 -4.31
C ASN A 81 18.74 0.23 -3.38
N HIS A 82 17.53 0.25 -3.94
CA HIS A 82 16.29 0.34 -3.16
C HIS A 82 16.03 -0.92 -2.36
N ASP A 83 16.20 -2.10 -2.97
CA ASP A 83 16.12 -3.39 -2.29
C ASP A 83 17.11 -3.46 -1.12
N ILE A 84 18.37 -3.06 -1.34
CA ILE A 84 19.39 -2.98 -0.29
C ILE A 84 18.96 -2.03 0.84
N CYS A 85 18.37 -0.87 0.49
CA CYS A 85 17.88 0.08 1.47
C CYS A 85 16.76 -0.52 2.34
N TYR A 86 15.81 -1.22 1.73
CA TYR A 86 14.73 -1.91 2.42
C TYR A 86 15.25 -3.05 3.31
N ASP A 87 16.23 -3.82 2.85
CA ASP A 87 16.87 -4.89 3.64
C ASP A 87 17.57 -4.35 4.87
N LEU A 88 18.28 -3.22 4.75
CA LEU A 88 18.91 -2.53 5.87
C LEU A 88 17.86 -2.00 6.86
N ALA A 89 16.78 -1.39 6.37
CA ALA A 89 15.71 -0.90 7.20
C ALA A 89 15.04 -2.04 7.98
N THR A 90 14.65 -3.13 7.30
CA THR A 90 13.98 -4.30 7.88
C THR A 90 14.87 -5.12 8.81
N SER A 91 16.19 -5.12 8.59
CA SER A 91 17.15 -5.73 9.52
C SER A 91 17.44 -4.86 10.76
N GLY A 92 17.11 -3.56 10.69
CA GLY A 92 17.37 -2.56 11.71
C GLY A 92 16.10 -1.96 12.30
N VAL A 93 15.88 -0.67 12.03
CA VAL A 93 14.82 0.15 12.65
C VAL A 93 13.40 -0.36 12.38
N CYS A 94 13.20 -1.12 11.30
CA CYS A 94 11.92 -1.69 10.91
C CYS A 94 11.73 -3.16 11.34
N ARG A 95 12.64 -3.73 12.13
CA ARG A 95 12.61 -5.16 12.46
C ARG A 95 11.28 -5.65 13.04
N GLU A 96 10.63 -4.82 13.88
CA GLU A 96 9.35 -5.16 14.52
C GLU A 96 8.17 -5.20 13.52
N HIS A 97 8.30 -4.58 12.35
CA HIS A 97 7.28 -4.63 11.29
C HIS A 97 7.41 -5.87 10.39
N GLY A 98 8.56 -6.53 10.43
CA GLY A 98 8.90 -7.63 9.51
C GLY A 98 9.00 -7.18 8.06
N THR A 99 9.36 -8.12 7.18
CA THR A 99 9.61 -7.84 5.76
C THR A 99 8.37 -7.36 5.02
N LYS A 100 7.17 -7.76 5.44
CA LYS A 100 5.92 -7.41 4.74
C LYS A 100 5.24 -6.18 5.31
N GLY A 101 5.40 -5.93 6.60
CA GLY A 101 4.76 -4.80 7.27
C GLY A 101 5.28 -3.47 6.74
N VAL A 102 6.54 -3.39 6.32
CA VAL A 102 7.13 -2.17 5.75
C VAL A 102 6.45 -1.71 4.45
N TYR A 103 5.91 -2.64 3.65
CA TYR A 103 5.16 -2.35 2.43
C TYR A 103 3.74 -1.81 2.69
N GLN A 104 3.35 -1.68 3.96
CA GLN A 104 2.05 -1.18 4.43
C GLN A 104 2.18 0.02 5.41
N LEU A 105 3.39 0.53 5.60
CA LEU A 105 3.65 1.73 6.38
C LEU A 105 3.32 3.02 5.62
N GLU A 106 2.26 3.70 6.05
CA GLU A 106 1.98 5.07 5.61
C GLU A 106 2.98 6.03 6.25
N TYR A 107 3.62 6.88 5.44
CA TYR A 107 4.53 7.94 5.87
C TYR A 107 4.20 9.26 5.16
N LYS A 108 4.63 10.39 5.73
CA LYS A 108 4.39 11.72 5.16
C LYS A 108 5.60 12.20 4.39
N TRP A 109 5.34 12.71 3.20
CA TRP A 109 6.35 13.32 2.34
C TRP A 109 5.73 14.50 1.59
N ARG A 110 6.57 15.26 0.89
CA ARG A 110 6.15 16.37 0.03
C ARG A 110 7.15 16.55 -1.11
N VAL A 111 6.76 17.33 -2.11
CA VAL A 111 7.64 17.77 -3.20
C VAL A 111 8.22 19.15 -2.86
N THR A 112 9.50 19.36 -3.10
CA THR A 112 10.19 20.65 -2.99
C THR A 112 10.09 21.45 -4.30
N ASP A 113 10.43 22.75 -4.26
CA ASP A 113 10.32 23.64 -5.43
C ASP A 113 11.17 23.19 -6.62
N ASP A 114 12.23 22.42 -6.39
CA ASP A 114 13.08 21.79 -7.41
C ASP A 114 12.52 20.47 -7.96
N GLY A 115 11.31 20.07 -7.56
CA GLY A 115 10.62 18.88 -8.04
C GLY A 115 11.08 17.56 -7.40
N MET A 116 11.83 17.62 -6.30
CA MET A 116 12.33 16.44 -5.59
C MET A 116 11.41 16.06 -4.42
N ALA A 117 11.32 14.77 -4.10
CA ALA A 117 10.59 14.31 -2.92
C ALA A 117 11.47 14.42 -1.67
N VAL A 118 10.87 14.88 -0.57
CA VAL A 118 11.48 14.89 0.76
C VAL A 118 10.52 14.33 1.80
N CYS A 119 11.09 13.61 2.77
CA CYS A 119 10.36 13.11 3.91
C CYS A 119 10.03 14.24 4.88
N ASN A 120 8.78 14.27 5.34
CA ASN A 120 8.42 15.13 6.46
C ASN A 120 8.84 14.46 7.77
N ASP A 121 8.91 15.25 8.85
CA ASP A 121 9.26 14.72 10.16
C ASP A 121 8.31 13.61 10.59
N GLU A 122 8.80 12.39 10.60
CA GLU A 122 8.15 11.21 11.17
C GLU A 122 8.77 10.90 12.54
N LYS A 123 7.91 10.70 13.55
CA LYS A 123 8.38 10.25 14.89
C LYS A 123 8.79 8.79 14.91
N ASP A 124 8.28 8.04 13.94
CA ASP A 124 8.53 6.61 13.78
C ASP A 124 9.76 6.44 12.87
N GLU A 125 10.85 5.93 13.45
CA GLU A 125 12.12 5.76 12.75
C GLU A 125 12.00 4.80 11.55
N CYS A 126 11.13 3.80 11.63
CA CYS A 126 10.91 2.89 10.52
C CYS A 126 10.20 3.59 9.36
N LYS A 127 9.13 4.34 9.64
CA LYS A 127 8.45 5.15 8.61
C LYS A 127 9.40 6.14 7.95
N MET A 128 10.24 6.79 8.74
CA MET A 128 11.25 7.71 8.24
C MET A 128 12.25 7.00 7.32
N ALA A 129 12.74 5.83 7.72
CA ALA A 129 13.67 5.03 6.92
C ALA A 129 13.07 4.59 5.57
N ILE A 130 11.84 4.07 5.58
CA ILE A 130 11.15 3.66 4.35
C ILE A 130 10.91 4.86 3.43
N CYS A 131 10.44 5.98 3.98
CA CYS A 131 10.31 7.22 3.21
C CYS A 131 11.64 7.64 2.56
N PHE A 132 12.75 7.55 3.30
CA PHE A 132 14.06 7.90 2.75
C PHE A 132 14.48 6.96 1.62
N CYS A 133 14.27 5.65 1.75
CA CYS A 133 14.52 4.70 0.67
C CYS A 133 13.72 5.09 -0.60
N ASP A 134 12.44 5.41 -0.43
CA ASP A 134 11.54 5.78 -1.54
C ASP A 134 11.92 7.12 -2.19
N ALA A 135 12.39 8.09 -1.41
CA ALA A 135 12.90 9.36 -1.92
C ALA A 135 14.21 9.17 -2.71
N ILE A 136 15.10 8.28 -2.24
CA ILE A 136 16.37 7.97 -2.91
C ILE A 136 16.11 7.32 -4.26
N ILE A 137 15.27 6.27 -4.33
CA ILE A 137 14.96 5.62 -5.61
C ILE A 137 14.27 6.61 -6.56
N SER A 138 13.33 7.42 -6.10
CA SER A 138 12.62 8.40 -6.94
C SER A 138 13.59 9.40 -7.59
N LYS A 139 14.57 9.88 -6.81
CA LYS A 139 15.64 10.76 -7.33
C LYS A 139 16.58 10.02 -8.29
N CYS A 140 16.95 8.77 -7.99
CA CYS A 140 17.79 7.95 -8.85
C CYS A 140 17.13 7.71 -10.21
N LEU A 141 15.86 7.29 -10.20
CA LEU A 141 15.06 7.09 -11.41
C LEU A 141 14.94 8.37 -12.23
N LYS A 142 14.73 9.53 -11.58
CA LYS A 142 14.71 10.82 -12.27
C LYS A 142 16.01 11.13 -13.01
N SER A 143 17.14 10.78 -12.40
CA SER A 143 18.47 11.04 -12.95
C SER A 143 18.83 10.10 -14.10
N ASN A 144 18.22 8.92 -14.13
CA ASN A 144 18.48 7.86 -15.10
C ASN A 144 17.29 7.59 -16.04
N ILE A 145 16.31 8.50 -16.09
CA ILE A 145 15.04 8.28 -16.80
C ILE A 145 15.23 8.04 -18.30
N ASP A 146 16.31 8.58 -18.88
CA ASP A 146 16.66 8.43 -20.29
C ASP A 146 17.26 7.04 -20.61
N ALA A 147 17.70 6.30 -19.59
CA ALA A 147 18.20 4.93 -19.73
C ALA A 147 17.09 3.88 -19.70
N TYR A 148 15.84 4.26 -19.40
CA TYR A 148 14.70 3.36 -19.43
C TYR A 148 14.48 2.79 -20.84
N ASP A 149 14.72 1.49 -20.99
CA ASP A 149 14.39 0.70 -22.18
C ASP A 149 13.20 -0.24 -21.92
N PRO A 150 12.03 -0.04 -22.56
CA PRO A 150 10.88 -0.94 -22.43
C PRO A 150 11.15 -2.42 -22.72
N LYS A 151 12.24 -2.75 -23.43
CA LYS A 151 12.62 -4.15 -23.72
C LYS A 151 13.07 -4.91 -22.47
N ASN A 152 13.46 -4.20 -21.43
CA ASN A 152 13.84 -4.80 -20.15
C ASN A 152 12.62 -5.12 -19.27
N TYR A 153 11.40 -4.82 -19.75
CA TYR A 153 10.17 -5.21 -19.07
C TYR A 153 9.89 -6.70 -19.23
N HIS A 154 9.46 -7.33 -18.15
CA HIS A 154 9.05 -8.73 -18.13
C HIS A 154 7.53 -8.82 -18.02
N ASP A 155 6.91 -9.64 -18.87
CA ASP A 155 5.49 -9.94 -18.73
C ASP A 155 5.21 -10.51 -17.33
N ILE A 156 4.13 -10.03 -16.72
CA ILE A 156 3.64 -10.53 -15.45
C ILE A 156 3.21 -11.99 -15.67
N ASP A 157 4.06 -12.94 -15.28
CA ASP A 157 3.70 -14.35 -15.33
C ASP A 157 2.81 -14.73 -14.12
N LEU A 158 2.08 -15.83 -14.27
CA LEU A 158 1.19 -16.35 -13.22
C LEU A 158 1.94 -16.62 -11.91
N PHE A 159 3.17 -17.11 -11.98
CA PHE A 159 3.99 -17.39 -10.82
C PHE A 159 4.39 -16.10 -10.07
N GLN A 160 4.72 -15.02 -10.77
CA GLN A 160 5.00 -13.72 -10.18
C GLN A 160 3.73 -13.13 -9.53
N LEU A 161 2.57 -13.28 -10.15
CA LEU A 161 1.28 -12.91 -9.54
C LEU A 161 0.98 -13.70 -8.27
N PHE A 162 1.20 -15.01 -8.28
CA PHE A 162 1.03 -15.84 -7.09
C PHE A 162 2.00 -15.44 -5.99
N LYS A 163 3.27 -15.18 -6.35
CA LYS A 163 4.29 -14.72 -5.41
C LYS A 163 3.93 -13.35 -4.82
N GLU A 164 3.43 -12.42 -5.61
CA GLU A 164 2.90 -11.13 -5.14
C GLU A 164 1.68 -11.30 -4.22
N ALA A 165 0.73 -12.16 -4.59
CA ALA A 165 -0.46 -12.43 -3.78
C ALA A 165 -0.11 -13.07 -2.44
N ASP A 166 0.79 -14.06 -2.43
CA ASP A 166 1.28 -14.72 -1.22
C ASP A 166 2.10 -13.75 -0.37
N TYR A 167 2.93 -12.93 -1.01
CA TYR A 167 3.70 -11.89 -0.33
C TYR A 167 2.79 -10.87 0.35
N LEU A 168 1.70 -10.45 -0.28
CA LEU A 168 0.76 -9.46 0.26
C LEU A 168 -0.36 -10.04 1.14
N SER A 169 -0.43 -11.36 1.32
CA SER A 169 -1.49 -12.02 2.10
C SER A 169 -1.04 -12.62 3.42
N SER A 170 0.26 -12.86 3.62
CA SER A 170 0.86 -13.24 4.91
C SER A 170 1.51 -12.07 5.64
#